data_AF-A0A9X9AAG3-F1
#
_entry.id   AF-A0A9X9AAG3-F1
#
_cell.length_a   1.000
_cell.length_b   1.000
_cell.length_c   1.000
_cell.angle_alpha   90.00
_cell.angle_beta   90.00
_cell.angle_gamma   90.00
#
_symmetry.space_group_name_H-M   'P 1'
#
loop_
_entity.id
_entity.type
_entity.pdbx_description
1 polymer ?
#
loop_
_entity_poly.entity_id
_entity_poly.type
_entity_poly.pdbx_seq_one_letter_code
_entity_poly.pdbx_strand_id
1 'polypeptide(L)'
;MQFVTEWIRNIIVFLLLATMLHLILPNSNLQKYVKFVVSLLLVVLILTPLFKLLQTDVNEVIANFNEEKYVAEGSVKNSIDSKKKEIQALTRAYSLEEMATKMKKEVGKEFEKQY
;
A
#
# COMPACT_ATOMS: atom_id res chain seq x y z
N MET A 1 -7.66 11.54 5.75
CA MET A 1 -8.39 12.54 4.95
C MET A 1 -8.63 13.85 5.69
N GLN A 2 -9.09 13.84 6.95
CA GLN A 2 -9.38 15.06 7.71
C GLN A 2 -8.21 16.06 7.78
N PHE A 3 -6.97 15.60 8.01
CA PHE A 3 -5.78 16.46 8.01
C PHE A 3 -5.61 17.23 6.69
N VAL A 4 -5.76 16.55 5.55
CA VAL A 4 -5.62 17.18 4.22
C VAL A 4 -6.76 18.18 4.00
N THR A 5 -7.98 17.84 4.39
CA THR A 5 -9.14 18.73 4.29
C THR A 5 -8.97 19.99 5.14
N GLU A 6 -8.49 19.87 6.38
CA GLU A 6 -8.22 21.00 7.26
C GLU A 6 -7.06 21.86 6.74
N TRP A 7 -6.00 21.25 6.23
CA TRP A 7 -4.87 21.95 5.63
C TRP A 7 -5.31 22.77 4.40
N ILE A 8 -6.06 22.16 3.47
CA ILE A 8 -6.60 22.86 2.30
C ILE A 8 -7.56 23.98 2.74
N ARG A 9 -8.41 23.74 3.73
CA ARG A 9 -9.30 24.78 4.29
C ARG A 9 -8.50 25.97 4.79
N ASN A 10 -7.40 25.75 5.50
CA ASN A 10 -6.54 26.83 6.00
C ASN A 10 -5.89 27.62 4.86
N ILE A 11 -5.47 26.94 3.77
CA ILE A 11 -4.96 27.62 2.56
C ILE A 11 -6.04 28.50 1.94
N ILE A 12 -7.27 28.00 1.81
CA ILE A 12 -8.38 28.77 1.23
C ILE A 12 -8.68 30.02 2.07
N VAL A 13 -8.78 29.87 3.40
CA VAL A 13 -8.99 31.01 4.31
C VAL A 13 -7.85 32.02 4.19
N PHE A 14 -6.60 31.56 4.15
CA PHE A 14 -5.44 32.42 3.95
C PHE A 14 -5.51 33.17 2.62
N LEU A 15 -5.90 32.51 1.52
CA LEU A 15 -6.06 33.15 0.21
C LEU A 15 -7.15 34.22 0.23
N LEU A 16 -8.27 33.98 0.91
CA LEU A 16 -9.31 35.00 1.08
C LEU A 16 -8.81 36.22 1.86
N LEU A 17 -8.02 36.01 2.92
CA LEU A 17 -7.40 37.11 3.66
C LEU A 17 -6.36 37.85 2.80
N ALA A 18 -5.56 37.12 2.04
CA ALA A 18 -4.56 37.68 1.14
C ALA A 18 -5.19 38.56 0.04
N THR A 19 -6.34 38.15 -0.51
CA THR A 19 -7.06 38.94 -1.52
C THR A 19 -7.71 40.18 -0.89
N MET A 20 -8.31 40.07 0.30
CA MET A 20 -8.80 41.25 1.04
C MET A 20 -7.66 42.23 1.35
N LEU A 21 -6.52 41.72 1.81
CA LEU A 21 -5.33 42.52 2.07
C LEU A 21 -4.86 43.24 0.80
N HIS A 22 -4.85 42.53 -0.34
CA HIS A 22 -4.48 43.13 -1.61
C HIS A 22 -5.39 44.30 -2.00
N LEU A 23 -6.70 44.16 -1.77
CA LEU A 23 -7.70 45.18 -2.11
C LEU A 23 -7.58 46.44 -1.25
N ILE A 24 -7.23 46.28 0.04
CA ILE A 24 -7.08 47.39 0.99
C ILE A 24 -5.77 48.16 0.73
N LEU A 25 -4.73 47.49 0.25
CA LEU A 25 -3.42 48.11 0.11
C LEU A 25 -3.35 49.10 -1.08
N PRO A 26 -3.00 50.38 -0.82
CA PRO A 26 -2.85 51.37 -1.88
C PRO A 26 -1.67 51.03 -2.78
N ASN A 27 -1.75 51.45 -4.06
CA ASN A 27 -0.69 51.29 -5.04
C ASN A 27 0.55 52.11 -4.64
N SER A 28 1.39 51.49 -3.83
CA SER A 28 2.58 52.06 -3.21
C SER A 28 3.74 51.07 -3.33
N ASN A 29 4.96 51.53 -3.08
CA ASN A 29 6.11 50.63 -3.01
C ASN A 29 5.93 49.57 -1.91
N LEU A 30 5.21 49.86 -0.81
CA LEU A 30 4.89 48.91 0.25
C LEU A 30 4.04 47.73 -0.25
N GLN A 31 3.14 47.94 -1.21
CA GLN A 31 2.33 46.87 -1.79
C GLN A 31 3.20 45.77 -2.43
N LYS A 32 4.35 46.12 -3.02
CA LYS A 32 5.27 45.16 -3.63
C LYS A 32 5.90 44.24 -2.58
N TYR A 33 6.33 44.82 -1.44
CA TYR A 33 6.91 44.05 -0.34
C TYR A 33 5.86 43.16 0.34
N VAL A 34 4.65 43.67 0.56
CA VAL A 34 3.56 42.87 1.13
C VAL A 34 3.21 41.69 0.22
N LYS A 35 3.09 41.91 -1.10
CA LYS A 35 2.86 40.84 -2.08
C LYS A 35 3.94 39.76 -2.05
N PHE A 36 5.20 40.16 -1.89
CA PHE A 36 6.32 39.22 -1.78
C PHE A 36 6.20 38.37 -0.50
N VAL A 37 5.98 39.02 0.65
CA VAL A 37 5.87 38.32 1.95
C VAL A 37 4.66 37.39 1.99
N VAL A 38 3.50 37.83 1.48
CA VAL A 38 2.28 37.00 1.41
C VAL A 38 2.49 35.78 0.52
N SER A 39 3.16 35.94 -0.62
CA SER A 39 3.54 34.82 -1.50
C SER A 39 4.50 33.85 -0.80
N LEU A 40 5.46 34.37 -0.04
CA LEU A 40 6.40 33.54 0.73
C LEU A 40 5.67 32.77 1.84
N LEU A 41 4.74 33.41 2.55
CA LEU A 41 3.91 32.75 3.56
C LEU A 41 3.06 31.64 2.95
N LEU A 42 2.51 31.86 1.75
CA LEU A 42 1.77 30.82 1.02
C LEU A 42 2.64 29.59 0.74
N VAL A 43 3.88 29.82 0.28
CA VAL A 43 4.84 28.72 0.05
C VAL A 43 5.09 27.94 1.33
N VAL A 44 5.35 28.61 2.46
CA VAL A 44 5.55 27.96 3.76
C VAL A 44 4.32 27.14 4.18
N LEU A 45 3.11 27.67 3.97
CA LEU A 45 1.84 26.98 4.25
C LEU A 45 1.70 25.70 3.43
N ILE A 46 2.12 25.74 2.17
CA ILE A 46 2.12 24.57 1.28
C ILE A 46 3.19 23.55 1.67
N LEU A 47 4.36 24.00 2.14
CA LEU A 47 5.45 23.13 2.58
C LEU A 47 5.19 22.46 3.94
N THR A 48 4.23 22.94 4.72
CA THR A 48 3.88 22.40 6.06
C THR A 48 3.66 20.87 6.09
N PRO A 49 2.84 20.25 5.21
CA PRO A 49 2.72 18.79 5.15
C PRO A 49 4.02 18.08 4.77
N LEU A 50 4.88 18.70 3.95
CA LEU A 50 6.18 18.12 3.59
C LEU A 50 7.09 18.05 4.82
N PHE A 51 7.10 19.09 5.67
CA PHE A 51 7.85 19.05 6.92
C PHE A 51 7.34 17.99 7.89
N LYS A 52 6.02 17.71 7.92
CA LYS A 52 5.49 16.59 8.71
C LYS A 52 6.00 15.24 8.20
N LEU A 53 6.04 15.05 6.88
CA LEU A 53 6.58 13.80 6.30
C LEU A 53 8.07 13.60 6.60
N LEU A 54 8.83 14.69 6.77
CA LEU A 54 10.25 14.63 7.15
C LEU A 54 10.46 14.37 8.65
N GLN A 55 9.48 14.70 9.51
CA GLN A 55 9.57 14.52 10.95
C GLN A 55 9.06 13.14 11.41
N THR A 56 8.22 12.49 10.63
CA THR A 56 7.77 11.15 10.99
C THR A 56 8.92 10.16 10.83
N ASP A 57 9.25 9.45 11.90
CA ASP A 57 10.23 8.36 11.84
C ASP A 57 9.72 7.34 10.83
N VAL A 58 10.48 7.15 9.76
CA VAL A 58 10.11 6.25 8.67
C VAL A 58 9.85 4.83 9.21
N ASN A 59 10.54 4.45 10.29
CA ASN A 59 10.31 3.16 10.96
C ASN A 59 8.94 3.08 11.63
N GLU A 60 8.44 4.17 12.21
CA GLU A 60 7.12 4.24 12.86
C GLU A 60 5.99 4.23 11.82
N VAL A 61 6.18 4.90 10.68
CA VAL A 61 5.24 4.81 9.54
C VAL A 61 5.17 3.39 9.00
N ILE A 62 6.32 2.75 8.82
CA ILE A 62 6.40 1.36 8.31
C ILE A 62 5.79 0.38 9.31
N ALA A 63 6.01 0.57 10.61
CA ALA A 63 5.42 -0.27 11.66
C ALA A 63 3.88 -0.16 11.66
N ASN A 64 3.34 1.05 11.59
CA ASN A 64 1.88 1.29 11.53
C ASN A 64 1.26 0.80 10.21
N PHE A 65 1.99 0.86 9.09
CA PHE A 65 1.56 0.28 7.81
C PHE A 65 1.48 -1.25 7.85
N ASN A 66 2.22 -1.89 8.76
CA ASN A 66 2.18 -3.34 8.96
C ASN A 66 1.08 -3.77 9.94
N GLU A 67 0.51 -2.88 10.75
CA GLU A 67 -0.62 -3.22 11.63
C GLU A 67 -1.89 -3.62 10.86
N GLU A 68 -2.17 -2.99 9.70
CA GLU A 68 -3.22 -3.46 8.78
C GLU A 68 -2.92 -4.85 8.18
N LYS A 69 -1.65 -5.29 8.16
CA LYS A 69 -1.25 -6.61 7.67
C LYS A 69 -1.32 -7.72 8.72
N TYR A 70 -1.28 -7.42 10.02
CA TYR A 70 -1.38 -8.47 11.05
C TYR A 70 -2.76 -9.15 11.09
N VAL A 71 -3.83 -8.46 10.65
CA VAL A 71 -5.16 -9.08 10.45
C VAL A 71 -5.18 -9.99 9.20
N ALA A 72 -4.32 -9.74 8.22
CA ALA A 72 -4.23 -10.51 6.98
C ALA A 72 -3.40 -11.80 7.10
N GLU A 73 -2.55 -11.93 8.12
CA GLU A 73 -1.67 -13.10 8.25
C GLU A 73 -2.44 -14.39 8.59
N GLY A 74 -3.49 -14.30 9.41
CA GLY A 74 -4.35 -15.44 9.76
C GLY A 74 -5.19 -15.96 8.59
N SER A 75 -5.71 -15.08 7.74
CA SER A 75 -6.53 -15.46 6.57
C SER A 75 -5.69 -16.00 5.42
N VAL A 76 -4.47 -15.46 5.23
CA VAL A 76 -3.51 -15.95 4.24
C VAL A 76 -3.00 -17.34 4.63
N LYS A 77 -2.71 -17.59 5.92
CA LYS A 77 -2.21 -18.90 6.39
C LYS A 77 -3.23 -20.03 6.16
N ASN A 78 -4.50 -19.78 6.46
CA ASN A 78 -5.58 -20.74 6.19
C ASN A 78 -5.71 -21.09 4.70
N SER A 79 -5.51 -20.11 3.82
CA SER A 79 -5.55 -20.29 2.37
C SER A 79 -4.34 -21.08 1.82
N ILE A 80 -3.18 -20.95 2.48
CA ILE A 80 -1.97 -21.73 2.15
C ILE A 80 -2.13 -23.18 2.61
N ASP A 81 -2.66 -23.40 3.82
CA ASP A 81 -2.85 -24.75 4.36
C ASP A 81 -3.89 -25.56 3.58
N SER A 82 -4.96 -24.92 3.09
CA SER A 82 -5.96 -25.57 2.23
C SER A 82 -5.36 -26.01 0.88
N LYS A 83 -4.62 -25.12 0.21
CA LYS A 83 -3.92 -25.44 -1.04
C LYS A 83 -2.87 -26.53 -0.88
N LYS A 84 -2.16 -26.56 0.25
CA LYS A 84 -1.19 -27.62 0.56
C LYS A 84 -1.86 -28.99 0.67
N LYS A 85 -3.03 -29.08 1.31
CA LYS A 85 -3.81 -30.33 1.39
C LYS A 85 -4.27 -30.80 0.02
N GLU A 86 -4.74 -29.89 -0.83
CA GLU A 86 -5.17 -30.17 -2.20
C GLU A 86 -4.01 -30.73 -3.04
N ILE A 87 -2.85 -30.08 -3.00
CA ILE A 87 -1.64 -30.54 -3.72
C ILE A 87 -1.24 -31.94 -3.26
N GLN A 88 -1.24 -32.21 -1.95
CA GLN A 88 -0.90 -33.53 -1.42
C GLN A 88 -1.87 -34.61 -1.87
N ALA A 89 -3.17 -34.31 -1.96
CA ALA A 89 -4.16 -35.24 -2.46
C ALA A 89 -3.91 -35.61 -3.94
N LEU A 90 -3.62 -34.61 -4.78
CA LEU A 90 -3.26 -34.80 -6.18
C LEU A 90 -1.97 -35.61 -6.35
N THR A 91 -0.92 -35.31 -5.58
CA THR A 91 0.35 -36.05 -5.63
C THR A 91 0.16 -37.52 -5.25
N ARG A 92 -0.65 -37.81 -4.23
CA ARG A 92 -0.96 -39.20 -3.84
C ARG A 92 -1.72 -39.95 -4.94
N ALA A 93 -2.73 -39.31 -5.53
CA ALA A 93 -3.51 -39.91 -6.61
C ALA A 93 -2.62 -40.24 -7.82
N TYR A 94 -1.78 -39.30 -8.24
CA TYR A 94 -0.81 -39.49 -9.33
C TYR A 94 0.17 -40.62 -9.04
N SER A 95 0.72 -40.67 -7.81
CA SER A 95 1.66 -41.73 -7.41
C SER A 95 1.01 -43.12 -7.44
N LEU A 96 -0.26 -43.24 -7.03
CA LEU A 96 -0.99 -44.50 -7.07
C LEU A 96 -1.27 -44.96 -8.50
N GLU A 97 -1.63 -44.03 -9.39
CA GLU A 97 -1.85 -44.32 -10.80
C GLU A 97 -0.58 -44.83 -11.49
N GLU A 98 0.57 -44.20 -11.18
CA GLU A 98 1.87 -44.64 -11.70
C GLU A 98 2.26 -46.01 -11.15
N MET A 99 2.04 -46.27 -9.85
CA MET A 99 2.28 -47.58 -9.23
C MET A 99 1.40 -48.67 -9.86
N ALA A 100 0.10 -48.41 -10.04
CA ALA A 100 -0.82 -49.35 -10.68
C ALA A 100 -0.41 -49.67 -12.13
N THR A 101 0.05 -48.66 -12.87
CA THR A 101 0.55 -48.83 -14.24
C THR A 101 1.82 -49.67 -14.28
N LYS A 102 2.75 -49.45 -13.35
CA LYS A 102 3.98 -50.26 -13.21
C LYS A 102 3.68 -51.69 -12.82
N MET A 103 2.83 -51.91 -11.81
CA MET A 103 2.41 -53.25 -11.39
C MET A 103 1.74 -54.01 -12.53
N LYS A 104 0.83 -53.38 -13.28
CA LYS A 104 0.19 -53.99 -14.46
C LYS A 104 1.22 -54.41 -15.52
N LYS A 105 2.23 -53.57 -15.76
CA LYS A 105 3.31 -53.85 -16.72
C LYS A 105 4.22 -54.98 -16.26
N GLU A 106 4.58 -55.03 -14.98
CA GLU A 106 5.43 -56.09 -14.42
C GLU A 106 4.69 -57.44 -14.39
N VAL A 107 3.44 -57.45 -13.95
CA VAL A 107 2.60 -58.64 -13.93
C VAL A 107 2.35 -59.16 -15.36
N GLY A 108 2.07 -58.28 -16.32
CA GLY A 108 1.90 -58.68 -17.73
C GLY A 108 3.16 -59.32 -18.34
N LYS A 109 4.34 -58.79 -18.02
CA LYS A 109 5.63 -59.37 -18.46
C LYS A 109 5.92 -60.73 -17.85
N GLU A 110 5.45 -60.98 -16.63
CA GLU A 110 5.61 -62.28 -15.96
C GLU A 110 4.69 -63.33 -16.59
N PHE A 111 3.48 -62.95 -17.00
CA PHE A 111 2.56 -63.83 -17.71
C PHE A 111 3.00 -64.17 -19.14
N GLU A 112 3.68 -63.25 -19.85
CA GLU A 112 4.30 -63.53 -21.18
C GLU A 112 5.53 -64.45 -21.11
N LYS A 113 6.10 -64.69 -19.93
CA LYS A 113 7.23 -65.61 -19.74
C LYS A 113 6.83 -67.03 -19.33
N GLN A 114 5.61 -67.22 -18.83
CA GLN A 114 5.13 -68.52 -18.33
C GLN A 114 4.22 -69.27 -19.32
N TYR A 115 3.94 -68.68 -20.49
CA TYR A 115 3.31 -69.31 -21.65
C TYR A 115 4.13 -69.04 -22.91
#